data_AF-A0A6T1L8M5-F1
#
_entry.id   AF-A0A6T1L8M5-F1
#
_cell.length_a   1.000
_cell.length_b   1.000
_cell.length_c   1.000
_cell.angle_alpha   90.00
_cell.angle_beta   90.00
_cell.angle_gamma   90.00
#
_symmetry.space_group_name_H-M   'P 1'
#
loop_
_entity.id
_entity.type
_entity.pdbx_description
1 polymer ?
#
loop_
_entity_poly.entity_id
_entity_poly.type
_entity_poly.pdbx_seq_one_letter_code
_entity_poly.pdbx_strand_id
1 'polypeptide(L)'
;MAQAIWLKDQGSRQPFLRSFLLSHHRLTMACSLYDDYFKEGQVITTVKDVDDAKFIAAFSQHLKRQGRFEIPKWADIVKTGKAKELAPYDPDWLYVRTASMVRKVYIRGGMGVGAFRKVYGSQHRRGTCTKKFAKSSGKIARYILQQLEEMGLVEQDENGGRRITKEGQRELDTVAVQAATGEED
;
A
#
# COMPACT_ATOMS: atom_id res chain seq x y z
N MET A 1 36.95 -82.13 -47.93
CA MET A 1 36.06 -82.83 -46.98
C MET A 1 35.14 -81.79 -46.34
N ALA A 2 33.82 -82.06 -46.34
CA ALA A 2 32.70 -81.48 -45.55
C ALA A 2 32.51 -79.93 -45.55
N GLN A 3 31.47 -79.40 -46.22
CA GLN A 3 30.11 -79.04 -45.73
C GLN A 3 30.13 -77.82 -44.75
N ALA A 4 29.68 -76.61 -45.08
CA ALA A 4 28.37 -76.07 -45.50
C ALA A 4 27.34 -75.90 -44.35
N ILE A 5 26.76 -74.68 -44.29
CA ILE A 5 25.36 -74.30 -43.94
C ILE A 5 25.15 -73.37 -42.71
N TRP A 6 24.67 -72.18 -43.06
CA TRP A 6 23.86 -71.19 -42.34
C TRP A 6 22.56 -71.75 -41.73
N LEU A 7 22.09 -71.25 -40.57
CA LEU A 7 20.66 -70.91 -40.41
C LEU A 7 20.33 -69.99 -39.21
N LYS A 8 19.76 -68.83 -39.56
CA LYS A 8 18.67 -68.06 -38.93
C LYS A 8 18.80 -67.44 -37.52
N ASP A 9 18.96 -66.12 -37.60
CA ASP A 9 18.34 -65.07 -36.79
C ASP A 9 16.81 -65.22 -36.59
N GLN A 10 16.29 -64.77 -35.44
CA GLN A 10 15.09 -63.92 -35.23
C GLN A 10 14.69 -63.84 -33.73
N GLY A 11 15.02 -62.70 -33.11
CA GLY A 11 14.20 -61.91 -32.17
C GLY A 11 13.65 -62.51 -30.86
N SER A 12 14.02 -61.92 -29.71
CA SER A 12 13.12 -60.99 -28.98
C SER A 12 13.60 -60.63 -27.55
N ARG A 13 13.58 -59.31 -27.28
CA ARG A 13 13.29 -58.63 -25.98
C ARG A 13 14.38 -58.60 -24.88
N GLN A 14 15.07 -57.45 -24.81
CA GLN A 14 15.43 -56.74 -23.56
C GLN A 14 14.19 -56.52 -22.65
N PRO A 15 14.25 -56.09 -21.36
CA PRO A 15 15.32 -55.31 -20.67
C PRO A 15 15.52 -55.60 -19.14
N PHE A 16 16.44 -54.85 -18.50
CA PHE A 16 16.31 -54.17 -17.17
C PHE A 16 17.49 -54.29 -16.16
N LEU A 17 18.34 -53.26 -16.19
CA LEU A 17 18.87 -52.42 -15.09
C LEU A 17 19.51 -53.07 -13.84
N ARG A 18 20.84 -52.99 -13.76
CA ARG A 18 21.59 -52.91 -12.50
C ARG A 18 22.34 -51.58 -12.39
N SER A 19 22.20 -50.98 -11.21
CA SER A 19 23.06 -49.97 -10.56
C SER A 19 23.31 -48.63 -11.26
N PHE A 20 22.43 -47.67 -10.99
CA PHE A 20 22.79 -46.23 -11.00
C PHE A 20 21.96 -45.48 -9.95
N LEU A 21 22.14 -45.79 -8.66
CA LEU A 21 21.46 -45.11 -7.57
C LEU A 21 22.47 -44.72 -6.48
N LEU A 22 23.32 -43.75 -6.77
CA LEU A 22 23.95 -42.92 -5.74
C LEU A 22 24.38 -41.56 -6.29
N SER A 23 23.46 -40.81 -6.89
CA SER A 23 23.73 -39.40 -7.26
C SER A 23 22.47 -38.54 -7.42
N HIS A 24 21.46 -38.73 -6.56
CA HIS A 24 20.28 -37.84 -6.53
C HIS A 24 20.13 -37.06 -5.21
N HIS A 25 20.94 -37.34 -4.19
CA HIS A 25 20.85 -36.65 -2.89
C HIS A 25 21.81 -35.45 -2.72
N ARG A 26 22.77 -35.24 -3.63
CA ARG A 26 23.69 -34.08 -3.57
C ARG A 26 23.24 -32.88 -4.42
N LEU A 27 22.33 -33.08 -5.36
CA LEU A 27 21.76 -31.99 -6.18
C LEU A 27 20.46 -31.42 -5.59
N THR A 28 19.72 -32.21 -4.80
CA THR A 28 18.53 -31.72 -4.08
C THR A 28 18.87 -30.70 -2.99
N MET A 29 20.03 -30.82 -2.33
CA MET A 29 20.49 -29.83 -1.34
C MET A 29 21.07 -28.54 -1.95
N ALA A 30 21.56 -28.59 -3.20
CA ALA A 30 22.09 -27.42 -3.87
C ALA A 30 20.97 -26.52 -4.44
N CYS A 31 19.89 -27.11 -4.96
CA CYS A 31 18.72 -26.34 -5.38
C CYS A 31 17.95 -25.72 -4.21
N SER A 32 17.80 -26.43 -3.07
CA SER A 32 17.06 -25.88 -1.93
C SER A 32 17.73 -24.64 -1.34
N LEU A 33 19.07 -24.60 -1.31
CA LEU A 33 19.84 -23.42 -0.88
C LEU A 33 19.67 -22.21 -1.81
N TYR A 34 19.44 -22.44 -3.11
CA TYR A 34 19.24 -21.37 -4.10
C TYR A 34 17.83 -20.77 -4.04
N ASP A 35 16.82 -21.62 -3.82
CA ASP A 35 15.44 -21.18 -3.57
C ASP A 35 15.32 -20.43 -2.23
N ASP A 36 16.03 -20.85 -1.19
CA ASP A 36 16.05 -20.17 0.10
C ASP A 36 16.80 -18.81 0.03
N TYR A 37 17.83 -18.67 -0.82
CA TYR A 37 18.48 -17.38 -1.11
C TYR A 37 17.55 -16.36 -1.81
N PHE A 38 16.60 -16.85 -2.62
CA PHE A 38 15.58 -16.00 -3.25
C PHE A 38 14.40 -15.68 -2.31
N LYS A 39 14.17 -16.51 -1.28
CA LYS A 39 13.22 -16.22 -0.19
C LYS A 39 13.72 -15.16 0.77
N GLU A 40 15.05 -14.99 0.91
CA GLU A 40 15.65 -13.83 1.58
C GLU A 40 15.55 -12.53 0.75
N GLY A 41 14.68 -12.50 -0.27
CA GLY A 41 14.24 -11.29 -0.94
C GLY A 41 13.54 -10.36 0.06
N GLN A 42 14.28 -9.40 0.58
CA GLN A 42 13.74 -8.34 1.42
C GLN A 42 12.53 -7.70 0.71
N VAL A 43 11.33 -7.97 1.22
CA VAL A 43 10.10 -7.48 0.62
C VAL A 43 10.07 -5.96 0.79
N ILE A 44 10.33 -5.24 -0.30
CA ILE A 44 10.19 -3.78 -0.33
C ILE A 44 8.70 -3.47 -0.33
N THR A 45 8.16 -3.11 0.83
CA THR A 45 6.76 -2.70 0.96
C THR A 45 6.64 -1.20 0.74
N THR A 46 5.84 -0.79 -0.22
CA THR A 46 5.47 0.62 -0.43
C THR A 46 4.04 0.88 0.06
N VAL A 47 3.64 2.14 0.14
CA VAL A 47 2.27 2.56 0.51
C VAL A 47 1.18 1.91 -0.37
N LYS A 48 1.52 1.48 -1.60
CA LYS A 48 0.58 0.83 -2.52
C LYS A 48 0.33 -0.65 -2.20
N ASP A 49 1.24 -1.27 -1.45
CA ASP A 49 1.23 -2.71 -1.16
C ASP A 49 0.51 -3.02 0.16
N VAL A 50 0.15 -1.99 0.95
CA VAL A 50 -0.54 -2.09 2.24
C VAL A 50 -2.01 -1.72 2.08
N ASP A 51 -2.87 -2.41 2.85
CA ASP A 51 -4.28 -2.06 2.95
C ASP A 51 -4.50 -0.60 3.40
N ASP A 52 -5.45 0.06 2.76
CA ASP A 52 -5.77 1.47 2.97
C ASP A 52 -6.07 1.77 4.45
N ALA A 53 -6.87 0.93 5.11
CA ALA A 53 -7.31 1.16 6.47
C ALA A 53 -6.18 0.95 7.48
N LYS A 54 -5.41 -0.13 7.31
CA LYS A 54 -4.22 -0.41 8.14
C LYS A 54 -3.21 0.73 8.06
N PHE A 55 -2.92 1.21 6.85
CA PHE A 55 -1.99 2.32 6.64
C PHE A 55 -2.47 3.62 7.30
N ILE A 56 -3.75 3.96 7.14
CA ILE A 56 -4.32 5.19 7.71
C ILE A 56 -4.25 5.16 9.24
N ALA A 57 -4.55 4.02 9.85
CA ALA A 57 -4.47 3.85 11.30
C ALA A 57 -3.03 4.03 11.79
N ALA A 58 -2.06 3.31 11.20
CA ALA A 58 -0.66 3.40 11.57
C ALA A 58 -0.09 4.81 11.39
N PHE A 59 -0.37 5.47 10.27
CA PHE A 59 0.11 6.82 10.00
C PHE A 59 -0.53 7.86 10.93
N SER A 60 -1.80 7.67 11.31
CA SER A 60 -2.44 8.56 12.29
C SER A 60 -1.78 8.48 13.66
N GLN A 61 -1.36 7.28 14.09
CA GLN A 61 -0.61 7.08 15.33
C GLN A 61 0.79 7.68 15.24
N HIS A 62 1.45 7.53 14.09
CA HIS A 62 2.76 8.12 13.84
C HIS A 62 2.75 9.66 13.97
N LEU A 63 1.76 10.32 13.38
CA LEU A 63 1.59 11.78 13.52
C LEU A 63 1.40 12.22 14.97
N LYS A 64 0.67 11.44 15.78
CA LYS A 64 0.50 11.72 17.21
C LYS A 64 1.82 11.60 17.98
N ARG A 65 2.61 10.55 17.68
CA ARG A 65 3.93 10.33 18.30
C ARG A 65 4.91 11.45 17.96
N GLN A 66 4.83 12.01 16.76
CA GLN A 66 5.70 13.12 16.34
C GLN A 66 5.39 14.45 17.05
N GLY A 67 4.13 14.71 17.39
CA GLY A 67 3.73 15.94 18.10
C GLY A 67 3.95 17.26 17.33
N ARG A 68 4.36 17.20 16.05
CA ARG A 68 4.62 18.36 15.19
C ARG A 68 3.35 18.95 14.55
N PHE A 69 2.23 18.25 14.68
CA PHE A 69 0.98 18.62 14.03
C PHE A 69 0.11 19.42 15.01
N GLU A 70 -0.13 20.69 14.70
CA GLU A 70 -0.95 21.55 15.55
C GLU A 70 -2.43 21.20 15.42
N ILE A 71 -3.15 21.15 16.54
CA ILE A 71 -4.61 21.03 16.54
C ILE A 71 -5.21 22.42 16.62
N PRO A 72 -6.01 22.85 15.64
CA PRO A 72 -6.61 24.17 15.67
C PRO A 72 -7.81 24.18 16.62
N LYS A 73 -8.03 25.32 17.29
CA LYS A 73 -9.14 25.52 18.25
C LYS A 73 -10.53 25.20 17.67
N TRP A 74 -10.72 25.35 16.36
CA TRP A 74 -12.00 25.08 15.72
C TRP A 74 -12.26 23.59 15.46
N ALA A 75 -11.29 22.69 15.62
CA ALA A 75 -11.42 21.27 15.27
C ALA A 75 -12.54 20.55 16.04
N ASP A 76 -12.80 20.96 17.28
CA ASP A 76 -13.82 20.38 18.16
C ASP A 76 -15.25 20.78 17.74
N ILE A 77 -15.42 22.01 17.24
CA ILE A 77 -16.75 22.59 16.99
C ILE A 77 -17.26 22.26 15.58
N VAL A 78 -16.35 22.03 14.62
CA VAL A 78 -16.72 21.99 13.20
C VAL A 78 -17.21 20.63 12.73
N LYS A 79 -18.16 20.67 11.79
CA LYS A 79 -18.46 19.52 10.94
C LYS A 79 -17.57 19.47 9.71
N THR A 80 -17.36 18.25 9.21
CA THR A 80 -16.40 18.00 8.12
C THR A 80 -16.84 18.50 6.74
N GLY A 81 -18.13 18.73 6.55
CA GLY A 81 -18.69 19.24 5.30
C GLY A 81 -20.13 19.67 5.45
N LYS A 82 -20.62 20.46 4.49
CA LYS A 82 -22.00 20.99 4.49
C LYS A 82 -23.04 19.87 4.60
N ALA A 83 -22.78 18.75 3.92
CA ALA A 83 -23.71 17.63 3.83
C ALA A 83 -23.83 16.79 5.11
N LYS A 84 -22.88 16.91 6.04
CA LYS A 84 -22.93 16.19 7.30
C LYS A 84 -23.84 16.94 8.28
N GLU A 85 -24.61 16.18 9.04
CA GLU A 85 -25.53 16.71 10.05
C GLU A 85 -24.79 16.87 11.38
N LEU A 86 -24.05 15.83 11.79
CA LEU A 86 -23.27 15.80 13.02
C LEU A 86 -21.78 16.01 12.78
N ALA A 87 -21.09 16.44 13.84
CA ALA A 87 -19.63 16.46 13.90
C ALA A 87 -19.05 15.03 14.00
N PRO A 88 -17.77 14.84 13.66
CA PRO A 88 -17.09 13.56 13.90
C PRO A 88 -17.12 13.19 15.38
N TYR A 89 -17.32 11.91 15.68
CA TYR A 89 -17.32 11.39 17.06
C TYR A 89 -15.92 11.17 17.62
N ASP A 90 -14.97 10.80 16.75
CA ASP A 90 -13.58 10.57 17.13
C ASP A 90 -12.86 11.92 17.36
N PRO A 91 -12.26 12.20 18.53
CA PRO A 91 -11.49 13.41 18.76
C PRO A 91 -10.25 13.52 17.84
N ASP A 92 -9.71 12.39 17.41
CA ASP A 92 -8.51 12.30 16.57
C ASP A 92 -8.81 12.27 15.07
N TRP A 93 -10.05 12.63 14.69
CA TRP A 93 -10.52 12.60 13.31
C TRP A 93 -9.63 13.41 12.34
N LEU A 94 -8.96 14.45 12.84
CA LEU A 94 -8.08 15.30 12.04
C LEU A 94 -6.79 14.56 11.64
N TYR A 95 -6.24 13.73 12.52
CA TYR A 95 -5.08 12.88 12.22
C TYR A 95 -5.42 11.81 11.19
N VAL A 96 -6.55 11.12 11.38
CA VAL A 96 -7.06 10.11 10.44
C VAL A 96 -7.32 10.72 9.05
N ARG A 97 -7.91 11.93 9.03
CA ARG A 97 -8.14 12.66 7.77
C ARG A 97 -6.84 13.06 7.09
N THR A 98 -5.84 13.49 7.87
CA THR A 98 -4.52 13.86 7.37
C THR A 98 -3.83 12.65 6.74
N ALA A 99 -3.82 11.50 7.42
CA ALA A 99 -3.30 10.25 6.89
C ALA A 99 -3.94 9.84 5.55
N SER A 100 -5.28 9.90 5.48
CA SER A 100 -6.02 9.65 4.24
C SER A 100 -5.68 10.65 3.12
N MET A 101 -5.44 11.92 3.45
CA MET A 101 -5.03 12.92 2.47
C MET A 101 -3.63 12.65 1.94
N VAL A 102 -2.66 12.40 2.81
CA VAL A 102 -1.26 12.14 2.43
C VAL A 102 -1.17 10.93 1.49
N ARG A 103 -1.87 9.82 1.81
CA ARG A 103 -1.92 8.65 0.94
C ARG A 103 -2.46 8.97 -0.46
N LYS A 104 -3.48 9.82 -0.55
CA LYS A 104 -4.05 10.21 -1.85
C LYS A 104 -3.11 11.10 -2.65
N VAL A 105 -2.34 12.00 -2.01
CA VAL A 105 -1.29 12.77 -2.67
C VAL A 105 -0.19 11.85 -3.21
N TYR A 106 0.16 10.81 -2.45
CA TYR A 106 1.14 9.81 -2.89
C TYR A 106 0.69 9.05 -4.15
N ILE A 107 -0.56 8.60 -4.19
CA ILE A 107 -1.10 7.82 -5.33
C ILE A 107 -1.38 8.71 -6.54
N ARG A 108 -1.98 9.89 -6.32
CA ARG A 108 -2.25 10.90 -7.35
C ARG A 108 -1.53 12.19 -7.00
N GLY A 109 -0.38 12.39 -7.65
CA GLY A 109 0.29 13.69 -7.66
C GLY A 109 -0.59 14.78 -8.27
N GLY A 110 -0.31 16.04 -7.90
CA GLY A 110 -1.00 17.22 -8.45
C GLY A 110 -2.39 17.49 -7.85
N MET A 111 -2.76 16.83 -6.75
CA MET A 111 -4.07 17.05 -6.11
C MET A 111 -4.12 18.36 -5.32
N GLY A 112 -4.98 19.29 -5.76
CA GLY A 112 -5.28 20.53 -5.02
C GLY A 112 -6.47 20.43 -4.06
N VAL A 113 -6.74 21.52 -3.33
CA VAL A 113 -7.87 21.62 -2.37
C VAL A 113 -9.22 21.28 -3.03
N GLY A 114 -9.43 21.68 -4.29
CA GLY A 114 -10.66 21.40 -5.03
C GLY A 114 -10.92 19.90 -5.27
N ALA A 115 -9.86 19.11 -5.45
CA ALA A 115 -9.95 17.66 -5.63
C ALA A 115 -10.35 16.99 -4.32
N PHE A 116 -9.70 17.35 -3.20
CA PHE A 116 -10.08 16.85 -1.87
C PHE A 116 -11.52 17.21 -1.48
N ARG A 117 -11.99 18.40 -1.91
CA ARG A 117 -13.38 18.79 -1.71
C ARG A 117 -14.39 17.91 -2.44
N LYS A 118 -14.00 17.31 -3.57
CA LYS A 118 -14.81 16.33 -4.30
C LYS A 118 -14.69 14.94 -3.66
N VAL A 119 -13.48 14.50 -3.33
CA VAL A 119 -13.22 13.18 -2.72
C VAL A 119 -13.98 13.00 -1.40
N TYR A 120 -13.91 13.99 -0.51
CA TYR A 120 -14.64 13.94 0.77
C TYR A 120 -16.06 14.52 0.69
N GLY A 121 -16.51 14.86 -0.51
CA GLY A 121 -17.88 15.29 -0.74
C GLY A 121 -18.86 14.15 -0.50
N SER A 122 -20.11 14.48 -0.22
CA SER A 122 -21.16 13.46 -0.04
C SER A 122 -22.49 13.95 -0.58
N GLN A 123 -23.41 13.01 -0.76
CA GLN A 123 -24.75 13.32 -1.21
C GLN A 123 -25.53 14.00 -0.07
N HIS A 124 -25.96 15.24 -0.29
CA HIS A 124 -26.69 16.03 0.69
C HIS A 124 -28.18 15.73 0.65
N ARG A 125 -28.75 15.34 1.79
CA ARG A 125 -30.19 15.18 1.98
C ARG A 125 -30.82 16.56 2.20
N ARG A 126 -31.81 16.93 1.37
CA ARG A 126 -32.49 18.23 1.41
C ARG A 126 -33.94 18.12 1.92
N GLY A 127 -34.22 17.14 2.78
CA GLY A 127 -35.59 16.79 3.17
C GLY A 127 -36.36 16.20 1.99
N THR A 128 -37.42 16.89 1.56
CA THR A 128 -38.35 16.46 0.49
C THR A 128 -37.75 16.62 -0.92
N CYS A 129 -36.83 17.57 -1.12
CA CYS A 129 -36.23 17.78 -2.45
C CYS A 129 -35.19 16.69 -2.80
N THR A 130 -35.01 16.44 -4.10
CA THR A 130 -34.01 15.49 -4.62
C THR A 130 -32.61 15.77 -4.07
N LYS A 131 -31.95 14.68 -3.68
CA LYS A 131 -30.57 14.68 -3.18
C LYS A 131 -29.60 15.23 -4.24
N LYS A 132 -28.65 16.08 -3.83
CA LYS A 132 -27.61 16.64 -4.71
C LYS A 132 -26.23 16.46 -4.07
N PHE A 133 -25.21 16.31 -4.89
CA PHE A 133 -23.83 16.22 -4.41
C PHE A 133 -23.38 17.56 -3.81
N ALA A 134 -22.84 17.54 -2.59
CA ALA A 134 -22.26 18.70 -1.96
C ALA A 134 -20.79 18.43 -1.61
N LYS A 135 -19.95 19.41 -1.97
CA LYS A 135 -18.51 19.40 -1.69
C LYS A 135 -18.24 19.48 -0.18
N SER A 136 -17.12 18.92 0.26
CA SER A 136 -16.67 19.06 1.64
C SER A 136 -16.15 20.48 1.96
N SER A 137 -15.86 20.71 3.24
CA SER A 137 -15.30 21.98 3.71
C SER A 137 -13.90 22.21 3.13
N GLY A 138 -13.68 23.40 2.55
CA GLY A 138 -12.39 23.78 1.99
C GLY A 138 -11.36 24.19 3.05
N LYS A 139 -11.81 24.70 4.21
CA LYS A 139 -10.93 25.16 5.29
C LYS A 139 -10.11 24.00 5.85
N ILE A 140 -10.76 22.85 6.11
CA ILE A 140 -10.11 21.66 6.67
C ILE A 140 -9.02 21.14 5.73
N ALA A 141 -9.35 20.93 4.45
CA ALA A 141 -8.38 20.45 3.47
C ALA A 141 -7.21 21.42 3.27
N ARG A 142 -7.47 22.74 3.30
CA ARG A 142 -6.42 23.75 3.20
C ARG A 142 -5.49 23.72 4.41
N TYR A 143 -6.05 23.66 5.61
CA TYR A 143 -5.29 23.62 6.85
C TYR A 143 -4.35 22.41 6.89
N ILE A 144 -4.86 21.22 6.60
CA ILE A 144 -4.06 19.99 6.57
C ILE A 144 -2.90 20.11 5.57
N LEU A 145 -3.16 20.63 4.37
CA LEU A 145 -2.11 20.77 3.35
C LEU A 145 -1.04 21.79 3.74
N GLN A 146 -1.42 22.88 4.40
CA GLN A 146 -0.47 23.88 4.91
C GLN A 146 0.40 23.30 6.04
N GLN A 147 -0.20 22.51 6.95
CA GLN A 147 0.54 21.84 8.02
C GLN A 147 1.50 20.78 7.47
N LEU A 148 1.08 20.00 6.46
CA LEU A 148 1.96 19.02 5.81
C LEU A 148 3.12 19.67 5.04
N GLU A 149 2.91 20.88 4.52
CA GLU A 149 3.94 21.69 3.87
C GLU A 149 4.95 22.23 4.89
N GLU A 150 4.47 22.71 6.04
CA GLU A 150 5.33 23.11 7.18
C GLU A 150 6.14 21.95 7.75
N MET A 151 5.59 20.73 7.74
CA MET A 151 6.31 19.52 8.13
C MET A 151 7.35 19.06 7.09
N GLY A 152 7.29 19.59 5.85
CA GLY A 152 8.19 19.20 4.75
C GLY A 152 7.79 17.90 4.03
N LEU A 153 6.60 17.36 4.29
CA LEU A 153 6.13 16.12 3.66
C LEU A 153 5.56 16.35 2.25
N VAL A 154 5.02 17.55 2.02
CA VAL A 154 4.33 17.92 0.78
C VAL A 154 4.90 19.24 0.27
N GLU A 155 5.18 19.30 -1.03
CA GLU A 155 5.62 20.49 -1.74
C GLU A 155 4.51 21.00 -2.68
N GLN A 156 4.54 22.31 -2.97
CA GLN A 156 3.74 22.88 -4.05
C GLN A 156 4.45 22.63 -5.38
N ASP A 157 3.70 22.12 -6.35
CA ASP A 157 4.19 21.88 -7.70
C ASP A 157 4.04 23.14 -8.57
N GLU A 158 4.95 23.36 -9.53
CA GLU A 158 4.97 24.53 -10.42
C GLU A 158 3.72 24.59 -11.29
N ASN A 159 3.21 23.42 -11.70
CA ASN A 159 2.00 23.29 -12.51
C ASN A 159 0.70 23.38 -11.67
N GLY A 160 0.85 23.75 -10.39
CA GLY A 160 -0.21 23.78 -9.40
C GLY A 160 -0.51 22.41 -8.79
N GLY A 161 -1.23 22.43 -7.67
CA GLY A 161 -1.54 21.21 -6.91
C GLY A 161 -0.60 21.02 -5.74
N ARG A 162 -0.31 19.76 -5.41
CA ARG A 162 0.62 19.35 -4.35
C ARG A 162 1.28 18.04 -4.75
N ARG A 163 2.55 17.89 -4.40
CA ARG A 163 3.36 16.70 -4.64
C ARG A 163 4.03 16.26 -3.35
N ILE A 164 4.29 14.96 -3.22
CA ILE A 164 5.05 14.43 -2.08
C ILE A 164 6.54 14.78 -2.27
N THR A 165 7.21 15.19 -1.19
CA THR A 165 8.67 15.37 -1.20
C THR A 165 9.38 14.01 -1.14
N LYS A 166 10.69 13.99 -1.44
CA LYS A 166 11.52 12.78 -1.28
C LYS A 166 11.59 12.32 0.18
N GLU A 167 11.59 13.26 1.12
CA GLU A 167 11.57 12.97 2.56
C GLU A 167 10.22 12.40 2.98
N GLY A 168 9.12 13.01 2.52
CA GLY A 168 7.77 12.50 2.77
C GLY A 168 7.56 11.10 2.21
N GLN A 169 8.11 10.78 1.04
CA GLN A 169 8.06 9.43 0.50
C GLN A 169 8.77 8.41 1.41
N ARG A 170 10.00 8.71 1.87
CA ARG A 170 10.74 7.83 2.78
C ARG A 170 10.01 7.58 4.09
N GLU A 171 9.39 8.61 4.64
CA GLU A 171 8.63 8.51 5.87
C GLU A 171 7.38 7.65 5.70
N LEU A 172 6.65 7.85 4.60
CA LEU A 172 5.48 7.03 4.30
C LEU A 172 5.82 5.57 4.06
N ASP A 173 6.91 5.29 3.34
CA ASP A 173 7.35 3.92 3.09
C ASP A 173 7.83 3.24 4.39
N THR A 174 8.46 3.98 5.31
CA THR A 174 8.82 3.46 6.64
C THR A 174 7.58 3.09 7.46
N VAL A 175 6.55 3.94 7.44
CA VAL A 175 5.28 3.64 8.11
C VAL A 175 4.53 2.50 7.41
N ALA A 176 4.65 2.37 6.08
CA ALA A 176 4.07 1.25 5.34
C ALA A 176 4.69 -0.09 5.77
N VAL A 177 6.01 -0.15 5.96
CA VAL A 177 6.70 -1.33 6.51
C VAL A 177 6.13 -1.68 7.90
N GLN A 178 5.99 -0.68 8.78
CA GLN A 178 5.44 -0.88 10.13
C GLN A 178 3.98 -1.36 10.10
N ALA A 179 3.16 -0.82 9.19
CA ALA A 179 1.77 -1.20 9.02
C ALA A 179 1.61 -2.61 8.43
N ALA A 180 2.59 -3.09 7.66
CA ALA A 180 2.62 -4.44 7.13
C ALA A 180 3.04 -5.49 8.19
N THR A 181 3.88 -5.10 9.16
CA THR A 181 4.34 -5.98 10.24
C THR A 181 3.42 -5.98 11.46
N GLY A 182 2.72 -4.87 11.73
CA GLY A 182 1.74 -4.76 12.80
C GLY A 182 0.42 -5.43 12.41
N GLU A 183 0.37 -6.75 12.47
CA GLU A 183 -0.90 -7.49 12.52
C GLU A 183 -1.30 -7.71 13.98
N GLU A 184 -2.63 -7.66 14.20
CA GLU A 184 -3.39 -7.89 15.44
C GLU A 184 -3.78 -6.62 16.23
N ASP A 185 -4.96 -6.09 15.88
CA ASP A 185 -6.02 -5.66 16.82
C ASP A 185 -7.39 -5.75 16.10
#